data_AF-A0A8H6CNU1-F1
#
_entry.id   AF-A0A8H6CNU1-F1
#
_cell.length_a   1.000
_cell.length_b   1.000
_cell.length_c   1.000
_cell.angle_alpha   90.00
_cell.angle_beta   90.00
_cell.angle_gamma   90.00
#
_symmetry.space_group_name_H-M   'P 1'
#
loop_
_entity.id
_entity.type
_entity.pdbx_description
1 polymer ?
#
loop_
_entity_poly.entity_id
_entity_poly.type
_entity_poly.pdbx_seq_one_letter_code
_entity_poly.pdbx_strand_id
1 'polypeptide(L)'
;MTALRMAPTVRKLQNRIGYNFKNAQYLWEAVQAPGSIIRSGEVQGAGSERHSVGFQTFPDGNRRLAIVGDAVLKLALVEDWYKGEGSRERLSRIVSDVGSNANLYMVGRTNGLDTLINKNPSSKDAPVGPTVMAGTIEAIIGAVYIDGDMISVAKVMQNLGLMPRLVRKTGTKVPVSETVKQAVPTPVIEGQREKETPPKDSDETLGSGMQVSQELVNACRENSTEVQLKQRLDQNDQSP
;
A
#
# COMPACT_ATOMS: atom_id res chain seq x y z
N MET A 1 8.39 -12.02 27.96
CA MET A 1 8.11 -13.38 27.41
C MET A 1 6.84 -13.38 26.53
N THR A 2 6.87 -12.64 25.41
CA THR A 2 5.86 -12.70 24.32
C THR A 2 6.34 -13.62 23.18
N ALA A 3 7.67 -13.86 23.11
CA ALA A 3 8.36 -14.59 22.05
C ALA A 3 7.89 -16.05 21.85
N LEU A 4 7.50 -16.77 22.92
CA LEU A 4 7.12 -18.19 22.84
C LEU A 4 5.82 -18.41 22.02
N ARG A 5 4.91 -17.43 22.02
CA ARG A 5 3.65 -17.49 21.26
C ARG A 5 3.78 -16.90 19.86
N MET A 6 4.70 -15.96 19.67
CA MET A 6 4.97 -15.31 18.37
C MET A 6 5.63 -16.27 17.38
N ALA A 7 6.57 -17.11 17.84
CA ALA A 7 7.51 -17.80 16.95
C ALA A 7 6.86 -18.66 15.83
N PRO A 8 5.80 -19.46 16.07
CA PRO A 8 5.19 -20.25 14.99
C PRO A 8 4.45 -19.40 13.97
N THR A 9 3.67 -18.40 14.41
CA THR A 9 2.90 -17.50 13.54
C THR A 9 3.82 -16.60 12.74
N VAL A 10 4.82 -15.99 13.39
CA VAL A 10 5.85 -15.17 12.74
C VAL A 10 6.58 -15.99 11.68
N ARG A 11 7.01 -17.23 11.99
CA ARG A 11 7.69 -18.08 11.00
C ARG A 11 6.81 -18.39 9.80
N LYS A 12 5.54 -18.72 10.02
CA LYS A 12 4.57 -18.94 8.92
C LYS A 12 4.41 -17.69 8.07
N LEU A 13 4.26 -16.51 8.70
CA LEU A 13 4.14 -15.23 8.00
C LEU A 13 5.40 -14.92 7.17
N GLN A 14 6.60 -15.04 7.75
CA GLN A 14 7.86 -14.84 7.04
C GLN A 14 7.98 -15.74 5.80
N ASN A 15 7.56 -17.00 5.91
CA ASN A 15 7.55 -17.93 4.79
C ASN A 15 6.53 -17.51 3.71
N ARG A 16 5.35 -16.98 4.08
CA ARG A 16 4.33 -16.52 3.13
C ARG A 16 4.78 -15.30 2.35
N ILE A 17 5.42 -14.34 3.02
CA ILE A 17 5.85 -13.08 2.40
C ILE A 17 7.25 -13.18 1.76
N GLY A 18 8.02 -14.21 2.11
CA GLY A 18 9.39 -14.42 1.64
C GLY A 18 10.40 -13.42 2.22
N TYR A 19 10.24 -13.00 3.47
CA TYR A 19 11.12 -12.06 4.15
C TYR A 19 11.37 -12.47 5.61
N ASN A 20 12.64 -12.48 6.01
CA ASN A 20 13.06 -12.79 7.37
C ASN A 20 13.34 -11.49 8.13
N PHE A 21 12.55 -11.22 9.16
CA PHE A 21 12.70 -10.00 9.95
C PHE A 21 13.91 -10.07 10.87
N LYS A 22 14.66 -8.96 10.95
CA LYS A 22 15.69 -8.76 11.98
C LYS A 22 15.02 -8.58 13.34
N ASN A 23 13.94 -7.79 13.37
CA ASN A 23 13.08 -7.60 14.52
C ASN A 23 11.65 -8.11 14.21
N ALA A 24 11.38 -9.34 14.61
CA ALA A 24 10.08 -9.99 14.44
C ALA A 24 8.91 -9.26 15.13
N GLN A 25 9.18 -8.30 16.04
CA GLN A 25 8.14 -7.51 16.67
C GLN A 25 7.37 -6.65 15.67
N TYR A 26 8.02 -6.16 14.60
CA TYR A 26 7.33 -5.39 13.56
C TYR A 26 6.30 -6.24 12.82
N LEU A 27 6.67 -7.47 12.44
CA LEU A 27 5.73 -8.40 11.81
C LEU A 27 4.62 -8.83 12.77
N TRP A 28 4.94 -8.98 14.05
CA TRP A 28 3.93 -9.29 15.06
C TRP A 28 2.94 -8.15 15.26
N GLU A 29 3.40 -6.90 15.35
CA GLU A 29 2.54 -5.72 15.39
C GLU A 29 1.67 -5.61 14.14
N ALA A 30 2.25 -5.86 12.96
CA ALA A 30 1.55 -5.76 11.68
C ALA A 30 0.30 -6.65 11.56
N VAL A 31 0.25 -7.77 12.29
CA VAL A 31 -0.89 -8.70 12.28
C VAL A 31 -1.88 -8.51 13.44
N GLN A 32 -1.73 -7.45 14.22
CA GLN A 32 -2.70 -7.08 15.25
C GLN A 32 -3.83 -6.24 14.66
N ALA A 33 -5.05 -6.78 14.63
CA ALA A 33 -6.22 -5.97 14.31
C ALA A 33 -6.50 -4.95 15.42
N PRO A 34 -7.17 -3.82 15.12
CA PRO A 34 -7.63 -2.88 16.15
C PRO A 34 -8.48 -3.57 17.22
N GLY A 35 -8.16 -3.30 18.48
CA GLY A 35 -8.81 -3.91 19.64
C GLY A 35 -8.46 -5.39 19.87
N SER A 36 -7.43 -5.93 19.20
CA SER A 36 -6.93 -7.27 19.49
C SER A 36 -6.33 -7.36 20.89
N ILE A 37 -6.44 -8.55 21.48
CA ILE A 37 -5.93 -8.84 22.82
C ILE A 37 -5.05 -10.08 22.77
N ILE A 38 -3.83 -9.95 23.28
CA ILE A 38 -2.88 -11.05 23.39
C ILE A 38 -2.63 -11.33 24.86
N ARG A 39 -2.71 -12.60 25.24
CA ARG A 39 -2.31 -13.05 26.58
C ARG A 39 -0.79 -12.91 26.70
N SER A 40 -0.31 -12.04 27.58
CA SER A 40 1.10 -11.98 27.94
C SER A 40 1.38 -13.12 28.94
N GLY A 41 2.45 -13.88 28.70
CA GLY A 41 2.67 -15.17 29.35
C GLY A 41 2.79 -15.14 30.88
N GLU A 42 2.46 -16.29 31.46
CA GLU A 42 2.59 -16.73 32.85
C GLU A 42 4.07 -16.88 33.25
N VAL A 43 4.45 -16.45 34.46
CA VAL A 43 5.82 -16.61 34.99
C VAL A 43 5.94 -18.03 35.55
N GLN A 44 6.85 -18.84 35.02
CA GLN A 44 7.22 -20.11 35.65
C GLN A 44 7.97 -19.84 36.96
N GLY A 45 7.22 -19.79 38.06
CA GLY A 45 7.72 -19.82 39.42
C GLY A 45 7.00 -20.94 40.17
N ALA A 46 7.72 -21.98 40.56
CA ALA A 46 7.22 -23.01 41.45
C ALA A 46 7.03 -22.39 42.85
N GLY A 47 5.83 -21.90 43.16
CA GLY A 47 5.55 -21.30 44.46
C GLY A 47 4.14 -20.74 44.53
N SER A 48 3.48 -21.00 45.66
CA SER A 48 2.10 -20.70 45.98
C SER A 48 1.78 -19.18 46.04
N GLU A 49 1.73 -18.51 44.90
CA GLU A 49 1.16 -17.16 44.79
C GLU A 49 0.15 -17.11 43.62
N ARG A 50 -0.98 -16.42 43.80
CA ARG A 50 -1.98 -16.22 42.75
C ARG A 50 -1.37 -15.32 41.68
N HIS A 51 -0.82 -15.90 40.61
CA HIS A 51 -0.13 -15.14 39.57
C HIS A 51 -1.12 -14.60 38.52
N SER A 52 -1.13 -13.27 38.36
CA SER A 52 -1.97 -12.55 37.40
C SER A 52 -1.58 -12.88 35.96
N VAL A 53 -2.48 -13.53 35.23
CA VAL A 53 -2.41 -13.62 33.77
C VAL A 53 -2.53 -12.20 33.20
N GLY A 54 -1.45 -11.69 32.61
CA GLY A 54 -1.48 -10.40 31.93
C GLY A 54 -2.18 -10.47 30.58
N PHE A 55 -2.86 -9.39 30.21
CA PHE A 55 -3.38 -9.17 28.87
C PHE A 55 -2.76 -7.90 28.30
N GLN A 56 -2.27 -7.98 27.07
CA GLN A 56 -1.86 -6.83 26.29
C GLN A 56 -2.95 -6.52 25.27
N THR A 57 -3.45 -5.30 25.28
CA THR A 57 -4.41 -4.79 24.30
C THR A 57 -3.68 -3.99 23.24
N PHE A 58 -4.19 -4.03 22.02
CA PHE A 58 -3.73 -3.20 20.90
C PHE A 58 -4.89 -2.33 20.42
N PRO A 59 -5.18 -1.19 21.09
CA PRO A 59 -6.33 -0.35 20.74
C PRO A 59 -6.34 0.06 19.27
N ASP A 60 -5.20 0.56 18.77
CA ASP A 60 -5.03 0.96 17.38
C ASP A 60 -4.53 -0.17 16.47
N GLY A 61 -4.22 -1.35 17.02
CA GLY A 61 -3.68 -2.47 16.25
C GLY A 61 -2.46 -2.07 15.43
N ASN A 62 -2.49 -2.46 14.16
CA ASN A 62 -1.45 -2.22 13.17
C ASN A 62 -1.56 -0.87 12.44
N ARG A 63 -2.45 0.03 12.85
CA ARG A 63 -2.79 1.24 12.09
C ARG A 63 -1.61 2.15 11.80
N ARG A 64 -0.67 2.29 12.73
CA ARG A 64 0.54 3.12 12.54
C ARG A 64 1.45 2.55 11.45
N LEU A 65 1.66 1.24 11.46
CA LEU A 65 2.40 0.55 10.41
C LEU A 65 1.66 0.59 9.07
N ALA A 66 0.32 0.48 9.07
CA ALA A 66 -0.48 0.56 7.86
C ALA A 66 -0.32 1.92 7.14
N ILE A 67 -0.30 3.03 7.89
CA ILE A 67 -0.07 4.37 7.31
C ILE A 67 1.30 4.45 6.62
N VAL A 68 2.36 3.92 7.25
CA VAL A 68 3.69 3.85 6.63
C VAL A 68 3.65 2.97 5.39
N GLY A 69 2.99 1.82 5.49
CA GLY A 69 2.85 0.83 4.44
C GLY A 69 2.15 1.34 3.19
N ASP A 70 1.04 2.07 3.33
CA ASP A 70 0.32 2.69 2.22
C ASP A 70 1.23 3.67 1.45
N ALA A 71 1.97 4.52 2.16
CA ALA A 71 2.92 5.45 1.54
C ALA A 71 4.05 4.71 0.80
N VAL A 72 4.62 3.69 1.44
CA VAL A 72 5.71 2.86 0.88
C VAL A 72 5.25 2.05 -0.34
N LEU A 73 4.04 1.47 -0.29
CA LEU A 73 3.43 0.73 -1.40
C LEU A 73 3.33 1.64 -2.63
N LYS A 74 2.81 2.87 -2.43
CA LYS A 74 2.68 3.87 -3.50
C LYS A 74 4.06 4.26 -4.05
N LEU A 75 5.02 4.51 -3.18
CA LEU A 75 6.39 4.84 -3.59
C LEU A 75 7.01 3.72 -4.44
N ALA A 76 6.88 2.46 -4.03
CA ALA A 76 7.39 1.32 -4.78
C ALA A 76 6.79 1.24 -6.20
N LEU A 77 5.48 1.47 -6.33
CA LEU A 77 4.80 1.51 -7.64
C LEU A 77 5.28 2.68 -8.51
N VAL A 78 5.49 3.85 -7.91
CA VAL A 78 5.99 5.03 -8.61
C VAL A 78 7.44 4.82 -9.06
N GLU A 79 8.30 4.24 -8.22
CA GLU A 79 9.68 3.93 -8.59
C GLU A 79 9.77 2.91 -9.74
N ASP A 80 8.96 1.85 -9.68
CA ASP A 80 8.92 0.84 -10.75
C ASP A 80 8.44 1.45 -12.07
N TRP A 81 7.40 2.29 -12.01
CA TRP A 81 6.93 3.06 -13.16
C TRP A 81 7.99 4.02 -13.72
N TYR A 82 8.70 4.76 -12.85
CA TYR A 82 9.71 5.73 -13.24
C TYR A 82 10.91 5.08 -13.95
N LYS A 83 11.26 3.85 -13.54
CA LYS A 83 12.30 3.03 -14.21
C LYS A 83 11.83 2.46 -15.56
N GLY A 84 10.53 2.50 -15.85
CA GLY A 84 9.93 2.07 -17.11
C GLY A 84 9.53 3.22 -18.03
N GLU A 85 8.83 2.88 -19.12
CA GLU A 85 8.35 3.85 -20.13
C GLU A 85 6.81 4.01 -20.08
N GLY A 86 6.22 4.06 -18.88
CA GLY A 86 4.76 4.16 -18.70
C GLY A 86 4.23 5.59 -18.82
N SER A 87 2.98 5.77 -19.26
CA SER A 87 2.30 7.08 -19.17
C SER A 87 1.88 7.40 -17.72
N ARG A 88 1.68 8.67 -17.41
CA ARG A 88 1.22 9.13 -16.09
C ARG A 88 -0.19 8.62 -15.76
N GLU A 89 -1.08 8.56 -16.74
CA GLU A 89 -2.46 8.05 -16.57
C GLU A 89 -2.42 6.57 -16.19
N ARG A 90 -1.49 5.81 -16.79
CA ARG A 90 -1.28 4.41 -16.43
C ARG A 90 -0.79 4.27 -14.99
N LEU A 91 0.12 5.13 -14.53
CA LEU A 91 0.56 5.15 -13.13
C LEU A 91 -0.62 5.39 -12.18
N SER A 92 -1.44 6.41 -12.44
CA SER A 92 -2.59 6.72 -11.58
C SER A 92 -3.55 5.55 -11.45
N ARG A 93 -3.81 4.82 -12.54
CA ARG A 93 -4.65 3.60 -12.51
C ARG A 93 -3.98 2.49 -11.71
N ILE A 94 -2.70 2.20 -11.99
CA ILE A 94 -1.94 1.16 -11.27
C ILE A 94 -1.92 1.41 -9.77
N VAL A 95 -1.63 2.64 -9.34
CA VAL A 95 -1.61 3.01 -7.92
C VAL A 95 -2.99 2.82 -7.29
N SER A 96 -4.04 3.27 -7.97
CA SER A 96 -5.41 3.12 -7.46
C SER A 96 -5.86 1.67 -7.40
N ASP A 97 -5.58 0.88 -8.42
CA ASP A 97 -6.01 -0.52 -8.53
C ASP A 97 -5.26 -1.40 -7.52
N VAL A 98 -3.93 -1.31 -7.51
CA VAL A 98 -3.06 -2.12 -6.63
C VAL A 98 -3.27 -1.75 -5.16
N GLY A 99 -3.34 -0.46 -4.85
CA GLY A 99 -3.54 0.04 -3.49
C GLY A 99 -4.98 -0.04 -2.98
N SER A 100 -5.95 -0.46 -3.80
CA SER A 100 -7.35 -0.51 -3.37
C SER A 100 -7.57 -1.56 -2.27
N ASN A 101 -8.42 -1.25 -1.28
CA ASN A 101 -8.81 -2.21 -0.24
C ASN A 101 -9.36 -3.53 -0.82
N ALA A 102 -10.06 -3.47 -1.96
CA ALA A 102 -10.57 -4.65 -2.64
C ALA A 102 -9.43 -5.56 -3.14
N ASN A 103 -8.43 -4.98 -3.81
CA ASN A 103 -7.26 -5.73 -4.27
C ASN A 103 -6.44 -6.28 -3.08
N LEU A 104 -6.14 -5.44 -2.09
CA LEU A 104 -5.37 -5.85 -0.92
C LEU A 104 -6.07 -6.95 -0.12
N TYR A 105 -7.40 -6.90 -0.01
CA TYR A 105 -8.21 -7.98 0.57
C TYR A 105 -8.03 -9.30 -0.20
N MET A 106 -8.16 -9.26 -1.52
CA MET A 106 -8.01 -10.45 -2.37
C MET A 106 -6.60 -11.03 -2.32
N VAL A 107 -5.57 -10.17 -2.34
CA VAL A 107 -4.17 -10.56 -2.19
C VAL A 107 -3.94 -11.23 -0.84
N GLY A 108 -4.39 -10.63 0.26
CA GLY A 108 -4.21 -11.21 1.58
C GLY A 108 -4.92 -12.55 1.77
N ARG A 109 -6.13 -12.69 1.23
CA ARG A 109 -6.88 -13.96 1.21
C ARG A 109 -6.18 -15.03 0.37
N THR A 110 -5.70 -14.67 -0.82
CA THR A 110 -5.00 -15.61 -1.72
C THR A 110 -3.70 -16.13 -1.11
N ASN A 111 -3.04 -15.30 -0.30
CA ASN A 111 -1.83 -15.68 0.43
C ASN A 111 -2.12 -16.37 1.79
N GLY A 112 -3.39 -16.57 2.16
CA GLY A 112 -3.82 -17.24 3.40
C GLY A 112 -3.51 -16.48 4.68
N LEU A 113 -3.35 -15.15 4.61
CA LEU A 113 -2.96 -14.31 5.74
C LEU A 113 -4.09 -14.07 6.74
N ASP A 114 -5.34 -14.26 6.33
CA ASP A 114 -6.53 -14.13 7.17
C ASP A 114 -6.49 -15.04 8.40
N THR A 115 -5.91 -16.22 8.25
CA THR A 115 -5.76 -17.21 9.34
C THR A 115 -4.66 -16.84 10.34
N LEU A 116 -3.84 -15.83 10.03
CA LEU A 116 -2.68 -15.42 10.83
C LEU A 116 -2.88 -14.05 11.51
N ILE A 117 -4.02 -13.40 11.28
CA ILE A 117 -4.40 -12.13 11.91
C ILE A 117 -4.97 -12.36 13.31
N ASN A 118 -4.43 -11.64 14.29
CA ASN A 118 -5.02 -11.59 15.62
C ASN A 118 -6.21 -10.63 15.62
N LYS A 119 -7.42 -11.19 15.66
CA LYS A 119 -8.67 -10.44 15.64
C LYS A 119 -9.05 -9.89 17.02
N ASN A 120 -9.93 -8.90 17.02
CA ASN A 120 -10.65 -8.48 18.23
C ASN A 120 -11.46 -9.68 18.76
N PRO A 121 -11.46 -9.96 20.09
CA PRO A 121 -12.27 -11.03 20.67
C PRO A 121 -13.75 -11.02 20.27
N SER A 122 -14.35 -9.85 20.04
CA SER A 122 -15.76 -9.73 19.61
C SER A 122 -16.00 -10.22 18.18
N SER A 123 -14.96 -10.34 17.36
CA SER A 123 -15.01 -10.82 15.97
C SER A 123 -14.15 -12.07 15.74
N LYS A 124 -13.80 -12.80 16.80
CA LYS A 124 -12.90 -13.95 16.75
C LYS A 124 -13.37 -15.07 15.80
N ASP A 125 -14.69 -15.26 15.65
CA ASP A 125 -15.27 -16.32 14.82
C ASP A 125 -15.72 -15.80 13.45
N ALA A 126 -15.73 -14.47 13.25
CA ALA A 126 -16.09 -13.86 11.98
C ALA A 126 -14.92 -13.91 10.97
N PRO A 127 -15.20 -14.02 9.66
CA PRO A 127 -14.18 -13.84 8.63
C PRO A 127 -13.51 -12.46 8.75
N VAL A 128 -12.24 -12.38 8.34
CA VAL A 128 -11.54 -11.08 8.27
C VAL A 128 -12.18 -10.22 7.19
N GLY A 129 -12.67 -9.04 7.56
CA GLY A 129 -13.28 -8.10 6.62
C GLY A 129 -12.26 -7.36 5.74
N PRO A 130 -12.70 -6.74 4.63
CA PRO A 130 -11.82 -6.07 3.68
C PRO A 130 -10.88 -5.03 4.30
N THR A 131 -11.40 -4.15 5.17
CA THR A 131 -10.61 -3.09 5.81
C THR A 131 -9.50 -3.64 6.70
N VAL A 132 -9.78 -4.69 7.49
CA VAL A 132 -8.80 -5.30 8.40
C VAL A 132 -7.71 -6.00 7.59
N MET A 133 -8.09 -6.72 6.53
CA MET A 133 -7.11 -7.36 5.66
C MET A 133 -6.24 -6.34 4.93
N ALA A 134 -6.84 -5.31 4.32
CA ALA A 134 -6.12 -4.27 3.61
C ALA A 134 -5.09 -3.58 4.51
N GLY A 135 -5.53 -3.12 5.70
CA GLY A 135 -4.64 -2.52 6.69
C GLY A 135 -3.54 -3.48 7.18
N THR A 136 -3.80 -4.80 7.23
CA THR A 136 -2.77 -5.79 7.54
C THR A 136 -1.72 -5.90 6.44
N ILE A 137 -2.13 -5.91 5.16
CA ILE A 137 -1.17 -5.94 4.04
C ILE A 137 -0.32 -4.68 4.04
N GLU A 138 -0.94 -3.51 4.19
CA GLU A 138 -0.22 -2.25 4.33
C GLU A 138 0.74 -2.31 5.51
N ALA A 139 0.29 -2.75 6.69
CA ALA A 139 1.14 -2.84 7.86
C ALA A 139 2.32 -3.81 7.70
N ILE A 140 2.14 -4.93 6.98
CA ILE A 140 3.23 -5.85 6.64
C ILE A 140 4.26 -5.14 5.75
N ILE A 141 3.82 -4.39 4.74
CA ILE A 141 4.70 -3.61 3.87
C ILE A 141 5.45 -2.54 4.68
N GLY A 142 4.76 -1.82 5.57
CA GLY A 142 5.37 -0.84 6.46
C GLY A 142 6.37 -1.47 7.42
N ALA A 143 6.07 -2.65 7.96
CA ALA A 143 6.97 -3.41 8.83
C ALA A 143 8.26 -3.82 8.09
N VAL A 144 8.14 -4.32 6.85
CA VAL A 144 9.30 -4.69 6.02
C VAL A 144 10.18 -3.47 5.73
N TYR A 145 9.57 -2.31 5.45
CA TYR A 145 10.31 -1.07 5.23
C TYR A 145 11.10 -0.63 6.47
N ILE A 146 10.47 -0.66 7.66
CA ILE A 146 11.14 -0.26 8.90
C ILE A 146 12.27 -1.22 9.29
N ASP A 147 12.09 -2.52 9.06
CA ASP A 147 13.09 -3.55 9.39
C ASP A 147 14.25 -3.59 8.36
N GLY A 148 13.96 -3.19 7.13
CA GLY A 148 14.82 -3.37 5.96
C GLY A 148 14.96 -2.10 5.13
N ASP A 149 14.59 -2.21 3.85
CA ASP A 149 14.76 -1.18 2.83
C ASP A 149 13.72 -1.33 1.70
N MET A 150 13.74 -0.40 0.74
CA MET A 150 12.85 -0.44 -0.43
C MET A 150 13.09 -1.65 -1.34
N ILE A 151 14.29 -2.22 -1.36
CA ILE A 151 14.58 -3.43 -2.15
C ILE A 151 13.83 -4.64 -1.56
N SER A 152 13.82 -4.73 -0.24
CA SER A 152 13.10 -5.76 0.52
C SER A 152 11.60 -5.62 0.34
N VAL A 153 11.09 -4.37 0.38
CA VAL A 153 9.69 -4.05 0.07
C VAL A 153 9.32 -4.54 -1.34
N ALA A 154 10.09 -4.18 -2.36
CA ALA A 154 9.80 -4.57 -3.74
C ALA A 154 9.74 -6.10 -3.91
N LYS A 155 10.66 -6.84 -3.27
CA LYS A 155 10.65 -8.32 -3.27
C LYS A 155 9.40 -8.88 -2.59
N VAL A 156 9.01 -8.35 -1.43
CA VAL A 156 7.80 -8.78 -0.73
C VAL A 156 6.55 -8.47 -1.54
N MET A 157 6.45 -7.27 -2.12
CA MET A 157 5.34 -6.91 -3.00
C MET A 157 5.28 -7.80 -4.24
N GLN A 158 6.42 -8.18 -4.81
CA GLN A 158 6.47 -9.14 -5.92
C GLN A 158 5.98 -10.54 -5.48
N ASN A 159 6.45 -11.05 -4.33
CA ASN A 159 6.05 -12.35 -3.80
C ASN A 159 4.54 -12.41 -3.50
N LEU A 160 3.97 -11.31 -3.00
CA LEU A 160 2.53 -11.20 -2.72
C LEU A 160 1.68 -10.99 -3.99
N GLY A 161 2.30 -10.71 -5.14
CA GLY A 161 1.59 -10.43 -6.39
C GLY A 161 1.06 -8.99 -6.51
N LEU A 162 1.63 -8.05 -5.74
CA LEU A 162 1.28 -6.63 -5.75
C LEU A 162 2.08 -5.83 -6.78
N MET A 163 3.15 -6.38 -7.34
CA MET A 163 3.88 -5.73 -8.43
C MET A 163 3.26 -6.15 -9.76
N PRO A 164 2.66 -5.21 -10.53
CA PRO A 164 2.25 -5.51 -11.89
C PRO A 164 3.49 -5.94 -12.66
N ARG A 165 3.42 -7.03 -13.42
CA ARG A 165 4.45 -7.31 -14.42
C ARG A 165 4.39 -6.18 -15.44
N LEU A 166 5.23 -5.17 -15.29
CA LEU A 166 5.44 -4.20 -16.35
C LEU A 166 6.11 -4.96 -17.50
N VAL A 167 5.29 -5.42 -18.44
CA VAL A 167 5.78 -5.85 -19.75
C VAL A 167 6.54 -4.66 -20.30
N ARG A 168 7.88 -4.74 -20.33
CA ARG A 168 8.70 -3.78 -21.07
C ARG A 168 8.17 -3.85 -22.49
N LYS A 169 7.61 -2.76 -23.01
CA LYS A 169 7.50 -2.64 -24.47
C LYS A 169 8.94 -2.61 -24.96
N THR A 170 9.45 -3.74 -25.44
CA THR A 170 10.66 -3.73 -26.27
C THR A 170 10.33 -2.80 -27.43
N GLY A 171 11.01 -1.66 -27.50
CA GLY A 171 10.74 -0.64 -28.49
C GLY A 171 10.92 -1.16 -29.91
N THR A 172 9.87 -1.65 -30.53
CA THR A 172 9.71 -1.56 -31.99
C THR A 172 9.09 -0.20 -32.28
N LYS A 173 9.96 0.78 -32.57
CA LYS A 173 9.59 1.90 -33.43
C LYS A 173 9.18 1.27 -34.76
N VAL A 174 7.88 1.05 -34.99
CA VAL A 174 7.38 0.82 -36.34
C VAL A 174 7.42 2.19 -37.03
N PRO A 175 8.18 2.36 -38.12
CA PRO A 175 8.20 3.62 -38.84
C PRO A 175 6.81 3.85 -39.44
N VAL A 176 6.28 5.05 -39.23
CA VAL A 176 5.19 5.58 -40.03
C VAL A 176 5.69 5.67 -41.46
N SER A 177 5.20 4.82 -42.35
CA SER A 177 5.25 5.07 -43.79
C SER A 177 3.83 5.37 -44.26
N GLU A 178 3.66 6.63 -44.63
CA GLU A 178 2.54 7.17 -45.40
C GLU A 178 2.38 6.48 -46.77
N THR A 179 1.24 6.79 -47.40
CA THR A 179 0.82 6.48 -48.80
C THR A 179 0.23 5.06 -48.94
N VAL A 180 -0.98 4.82 -49.47
CA VAL A 180 -1.66 5.43 -50.63
C VAL A 180 -3.19 5.33 -50.47
N LYS A 181 -3.88 6.39 -50.91
CA LYS A 181 -5.34 6.49 -51.10
C LYS A 181 -5.85 5.43 -52.09
N GLN A 182 -6.98 4.80 -51.79
CA GLN A 182 -8.01 4.53 -52.81
C GLN A 182 -9.38 4.29 -52.16
N ALA A 183 -10.31 5.17 -52.51
CA ALA A 183 -11.73 5.13 -52.23
C ALA A 183 -12.45 4.17 -53.18
N VAL A 184 -13.56 3.53 -52.76
CA VAL A 184 -14.92 3.57 -53.38
C VAL A 184 -15.96 2.98 -52.35
N PRO A 185 -17.29 3.07 -52.53
CA PRO A 185 -18.18 4.04 -51.87
C PRO A 185 -19.23 3.43 -50.91
N THR A 186 -19.83 4.30 -50.09
CA THR A 186 -21.02 4.06 -49.24
C THR A 186 -22.30 3.94 -50.07
N PRO A 187 -23.24 3.00 -49.76
CA PRO A 187 -24.61 3.12 -50.21
C PRO A 187 -25.45 3.93 -49.22
N VAL A 188 -26.20 4.88 -49.78
CA VAL A 188 -27.21 5.71 -49.13
C VAL A 188 -28.42 4.85 -48.77
N ILE A 189 -28.91 4.95 -47.53
CA ILE A 189 -30.32 4.67 -47.20
C ILE A 189 -30.84 5.81 -46.33
N GLU A 190 -31.87 6.47 -46.86
CA GLU A 190 -32.65 7.57 -46.31
C GLU A 190 -33.58 7.13 -45.17
N GLY A 191 -33.70 8.01 -44.17
CA GLY A 191 -34.96 8.29 -43.48
C GLY A 191 -35.28 7.44 -42.25
N GLN A 192 -35.12 8.01 -41.06
CA GLN A 192 -36.28 8.50 -40.28
C GLN A 192 -35.79 9.40 -39.13
N ARG A 193 -36.57 10.46 -38.91
CA ARG A 193 -36.29 11.64 -38.08
C ARG A 193 -37.12 11.49 -36.80
N GLU A 194 -36.50 11.12 -35.69
CA GLU A 194 -37.12 11.26 -34.37
C GLU A 194 -36.56 12.50 -33.66
N LYS A 195 -37.48 13.34 -33.22
CA LYS A 195 -37.23 14.56 -32.46
C LYS A 195 -37.12 14.17 -30.99
N GLU A 196 -35.96 14.36 -30.38
CA GLU A 196 -35.85 14.41 -28.92
C GLU A 196 -35.39 15.80 -28.48
N THR A 197 -36.20 16.40 -27.62
CA THR A 197 -35.98 17.67 -26.93
C THR A 197 -35.05 17.49 -25.73
N PRO A 198 -34.15 18.45 -25.43
CA PRO A 198 -33.23 18.33 -24.30
C PRO A 198 -33.90 18.68 -22.97
N PRO A 199 -33.62 17.96 -21.86
CA PRO A 199 -33.92 18.48 -20.53
C PRO A 199 -32.82 19.43 -20.05
N LYS A 200 -33.28 20.43 -19.30
CA LYS A 200 -32.55 21.57 -18.73
C LYS A 200 -31.71 21.19 -17.50
N ASP A 201 -30.69 22.01 -17.28
CA ASP A 201 -29.88 22.28 -16.07
C ASP A 201 -30.22 21.57 -14.75
N SER A 202 -29.18 21.05 -14.10
CA SER A 202 -28.89 21.34 -12.68
C SER A 202 -27.40 21.17 -12.36
N ASP A 203 -26.75 22.31 -12.22
CA ASP A 203 -25.81 22.74 -11.16
C ASP A 203 -24.95 21.74 -10.36
N GLU A 204 -23.66 22.09 -10.31
CA GLU A 204 -22.70 22.11 -9.17
C GLU A 204 -22.75 20.98 -8.10
N THR A 205 -21.68 20.22 -7.86
CA THR A 205 -20.47 20.72 -7.18
C THR A 205 -19.33 19.69 -7.25
N LEU A 206 -18.19 20.09 -7.83
CA LEU A 206 -16.93 19.36 -7.84
C LEU A 206 -15.91 20.24 -7.13
N GLY A 207 -15.64 19.98 -5.83
CA GLY A 207 -14.78 20.88 -5.07
C GLY A 207 -14.50 20.46 -3.63
N SER A 208 -13.76 19.36 -3.43
CA SER A 208 -13.00 19.13 -2.17
C SER A 208 -11.88 18.08 -2.26
N GLY A 209 -11.57 17.53 -3.44
CA GLY A 209 -10.57 16.47 -3.58
C GLY A 209 -9.13 16.92 -3.87
N MET A 210 -8.85 18.23 -4.02
CA MET A 210 -7.62 18.70 -4.67
C MET A 210 -6.79 19.73 -3.89
N GLN A 211 -7.05 19.92 -2.59
CA GLN A 211 -6.25 20.85 -1.76
C GLN A 211 -5.13 20.18 -0.95
N VAL A 212 -5.30 18.91 -0.54
CA VAL A 212 -4.29 18.21 0.29
C VAL A 212 -2.95 17.98 -0.46
N SER A 213 -3.00 17.88 -1.79
CA SER A 213 -1.80 17.67 -2.61
C SER A 213 -0.90 18.90 -2.69
N GLN A 214 -1.44 20.12 -2.57
CA GLN A 214 -0.64 21.33 -2.72
C GLN A 214 0.10 21.69 -1.42
N GLU A 215 -0.51 21.46 -0.26
CA GLU A 215 0.13 21.68 1.04
C GLU A 215 1.31 20.74 1.28
N LEU A 216 1.19 19.46 0.91
CA LEU A 216 2.30 18.50 1.00
C LEU A 216 3.45 18.83 0.04
N VAL A 217 3.13 19.29 -1.17
CA VAL A 217 4.14 19.73 -2.14
C VAL A 217 4.84 21.01 -1.66
N ASN A 218 4.12 21.93 -1.03
CA ASN A 218 4.68 23.16 -0.47
C ASN A 218 5.57 22.88 0.75
N ALA A 219 5.14 21.98 1.66
CA ALA A 219 5.94 21.56 2.82
C ALA A 219 7.26 20.88 2.41
N CYS A 220 7.25 20.08 1.35
CA CYS A 220 8.48 19.51 0.77
C CYS A 220 9.41 20.59 0.18
N ARG A 221 8.85 21.68 -0.36
CA ARG A 221 9.61 22.78 -0.95
C ARG A 221 10.26 23.67 0.11
N GLU A 222 9.54 23.94 1.20
CA GLU A 222 10.02 24.73 2.34
C GLU A 222 11.18 24.02 3.07
N ASN A 223 11.06 22.69 3.28
CA ASN A 223 12.17 21.89 3.83
C ASN A 223 13.40 21.89 2.91
N SER A 224 13.22 21.92 1.58
CA SER A 224 14.34 22.00 0.65
C SER A 224 15.06 23.36 0.71
N THR A 225 14.35 24.45 1.00
CA THR A 225 14.96 25.78 1.16
C THR A 225 15.66 25.95 2.51
N GLU A 226 15.15 25.36 3.60
CA GLU A 226 15.86 25.37 4.89
C GLU A 226 17.16 24.55 4.84
N VAL A 227 17.14 23.40 4.15
CA VAL A 227 18.35 22.57 3.96
C VAL A 227 19.40 23.31 3.14
N GLN A 228 18.99 24.07 2.11
CA GLN A 228 19.89 24.89 1.31
C GLN A 228 20.43 26.12 2.06
N LEU A 229 19.66 26.71 2.98
CA LEU A 229 20.11 27.82 3.82
C LEU A 229 21.09 27.36 4.91
N LYS A 230 20.86 26.19 5.53
CA LYS A 230 21.82 25.61 6.48
C LYS A 230 23.15 25.24 5.81
N GLN A 231 23.11 24.65 4.62
CA GLN A 231 24.32 24.34 3.85
C GLN A 231 25.11 25.59 3.43
N ARG A 232 24.46 26.74 3.24
CA ARG A 232 25.13 28.03 2.95
C ARG A 232 25.73 28.70 4.19
N LEU A 233 25.10 28.54 5.35
CA LEU A 233 25.63 29.06 6.62
C LEU A 233 26.88 28.28 7.06
N ASP A 234 26.88 26.96 6.89
CA ASP A 234 28.03 26.11 7.23
C ASP A 234 29.25 26.35 6.29
N GLN A 235 29.02 26.83 5.06
CA GLN A 235 30.09 27.17 4.11
C GLN A 235 30.73 28.55 4.34
N ASN A 236 30.05 29.46 5.05
CA ASN A 236 30.60 30.77 5.39
C ASN A 236 31.44 30.76 6.68
N ASP A 237 31.38 29.69 7.48
CA ASP A 237 32.14 29.54 8.73
C ASP A 237 33.47 28.76 8.54
N GLN A 238 33.82 28.43 7.30
CA GLN A 238 35.06 27.73 6.91
C GLN A 238 35.89 28.49 5.86
N SER A 239 35.93 29.81 5.95
CA SER A 239 36.97 30.61 5.28
C SER A 239 37.88 31.23 6.35
N PRO A 240 39.23 31.16 6.21
CA PRO A 240 40.17 31.63 7.22
C PRO A 240 40.18 33.15 7.40
#